data_AF-A0A5C8UCM6-F1
#
_entry.id   AF-A0A5C8UCM6-F1
#
_cell.length_a   1.000
_cell.length_b   1.000
_cell.length_c   1.000
_cell.angle_alpha   90.00
_cell.angle_beta   90.00
_cell.angle_gamma   90.00
#
_symmetry.space_group_name_H-M   'P 1'
#
loop_
_entity.id
_entity.type
_entity.pdbx_description
1 polymer ?
#
loop_
_entity_poly.entity_id
_entity_poly.type
_entity_poly.pdbx_seq_one_letter_code
_entity_poly.pdbx_strand_id
1 'polypeptide(L)'
;MSRAQNTASVPGNRREAVADALERIAPRLPAFEADATLDRALSSSGLRGAAPETAAWLALVAYARHVFTDYDDLLAEGYDRDSARHFVLDDLNATLGEWGCRRQVSEDVEESDEG
;
A
#
# COMPACT_ATOMS: atom_id res chain seq x y z
N MET A 1 25.51 28.89 -2.98
CA MET A 1 24.22 29.42 -2.48
C MET A 1 23.10 28.91 -3.37
N SER A 2 22.33 27.92 -2.90
CA SER A 2 20.91 27.80 -3.25
C SER A 2 20.27 26.82 -2.26
N ARG A 3 19.39 27.36 -1.43
CA ARG A 3 18.62 26.67 -0.39
C ARG A 3 17.16 26.80 -0.82
N ALA A 4 16.46 25.68 -0.99
CA ALA A 4 14.99 25.61 -0.95
C ALA A 4 14.54 24.19 -1.31
N GLN A 5 13.60 23.52 -0.65
CA GLN A 5 12.78 23.87 0.51
C GLN A 5 12.28 22.55 1.14
N ASN A 6 12.39 22.49 2.46
CA ASN A 6 11.74 21.52 3.33
C ASN A 6 10.24 21.87 3.39
N THR A 7 9.39 21.15 2.67
CA THR A 7 7.93 21.21 2.86
C THR A 7 7.54 20.12 3.84
N ALA A 8 7.70 20.40 5.13
CA ALA A 8 6.94 19.70 6.15
C ALA A 8 5.47 20.02 5.87
N SER A 9 4.68 19.02 5.46
CA SER A 9 3.23 19.19 5.30
C SER A 9 2.66 19.64 6.66
N VAL A 10 1.86 20.70 6.64
CA VAL A 10 1.04 21.13 7.78
C VAL A 10 0.26 19.89 8.26
N PRO A 11 0.03 19.67 9.57
CA PRO A 11 -0.80 18.55 9.99
C PRO A 11 -2.23 18.80 9.51
N GLY A 12 -2.51 18.36 8.29
CA GLY A 12 -3.85 18.09 7.81
C GLY A 12 -4.49 17.04 8.70
N ASN A 13 -5.82 16.95 8.65
CA ASN A 13 -6.49 15.83 9.28
C ASN A 13 -5.90 14.51 8.75
N ARG A 14 -6.00 13.41 9.51
CA ARG A 14 -5.36 12.13 9.15
C ARG A 14 -5.65 11.68 7.72
N ARG A 15 -6.83 12.00 7.16
CA ARG A 15 -7.19 11.71 5.77
C ARG A 15 -6.27 12.43 4.79
N GLU A 16 -6.08 13.74 4.94
CA GLU A 16 -5.15 14.52 4.10
C GLU A 16 -3.72 13.98 4.18
N ALA A 17 -3.22 13.68 5.38
CA ALA A 17 -1.86 13.16 5.54
C ALA A 17 -1.64 11.79 4.85
N VAL A 18 -2.66 10.93 4.83
CA VAL A 18 -2.60 9.63 4.14
C VAL A 18 -2.74 9.81 2.63
N ALA A 19 -3.63 10.70 2.17
CA ALA A 19 -3.80 11.02 0.76
C ALA A 19 -2.52 11.61 0.14
N ASP A 20 -1.92 12.60 0.81
CA ASP A 20 -0.62 13.19 0.45
C ASP A 20 0.48 12.14 0.32
N ALA A 21 0.50 11.17 1.24
CA ALA A 21 1.47 10.08 1.21
C ALA A 21 1.21 9.13 0.04
N LEU A 22 -0.05 8.80 -0.23
CA LEU A 22 -0.45 7.94 -1.34
C LEU A 22 -0.05 8.57 -2.69
N GLU A 23 -0.29 9.86 -2.89
CA GLU A 23 0.10 10.58 -4.11
C GLU A 23 1.62 10.55 -4.34
N ARG A 24 2.42 10.64 -3.27
CA ARG A 24 3.89 10.53 -3.38
C ARG A 24 4.34 9.11 -3.70
N ILE A 25 3.68 8.10 -3.13
CA ILE A 25 4.01 6.68 -3.33
C ILE A 25 3.66 6.24 -4.75
N ALA A 26 2.46 6.57 -5.22
CA ALA A 26 1.88 6.07 -6.46
C ALA A 26 1.37 7.24 -7.34
N PRO A 27 2.28 8.04 -7.92
CA PRO A 27 1.93 9.28 -8.63
C PRO A 27 1.12 9.07 -9.91
N ARG A 28 1.01 7.83 -10.39
CA ARG A 28 0.21 7.47 -11.56
C ARG A 28 -1.02 6.63 -11.20
N LEU A 29 -1.35 6.50 -9.91
CA LEU A 29 -2.55 5.81 -9.44
C LEU A 29 -3.80 6.56 -9.96
N PRO A 30 -4.76 5.88 -10.61
CA PRO A 30 -5.98 6.56 -11.04
C PRO A 30 -6.86 6.93 -9.84
N ALA A 31 -7.71 7.94 -10.02
CA ALA A 31 -8.45 8.56 -8.92
C ALA A 31 -9.38 7.59 -8.18
N PHE A 32 -10.01 6.67 -8.90
CA PHE A 32 -10.92 5.69 -8.30
C PHE A 32 -10.18 4.73 -7.35
N GLU A 33 -9.05 4.19 -7.79
CA GLU A 33 -8.16 3.34 -7.01
C GLU A 33 -7.58 4.09 -5.81
N ALA A 34 -7.25 5.38 -5.99
CA ALA A 34 -6.78 6.25 -4.92
C ALA A 34 -7.82 6.44 -3.81
N ASP A 35 -9.07 6.74 -4.17
CA ASP A 35 -10.17 6.86 -3.21
C ASP A 35 -10.44 5.55 -2.49
N ALA A 36 -10.50 4.42 -3.22
CA ALA A 36 -10.69 3.10 -2.62
C ALA A 36 -9.57 2.72 -1.65
N THR A 37 -8.32 3.05 -2.00
CA THR A 37 -7.15 2.83 -1.13
C THR A 37 -7.20 3.71 0.11
N LEU A 38 -7.56 4.98 -0.03
CA LEU A 38 -7.68 5.92 1.08
C LEU A 38 -8.77 5.51 2.07
N ASP A 39 -9.94 5.11 1.57
CA ASP A 39 -11.04 4.64 2.42
C ASP A 39 -10.66 3.35 3.16
N ARG A 40 -9.94 2.44 2.51
CA ARG A 40 -9.36 1.25 3.17
C ARG A 40 -8.38 1.62 4.29
N ALA A 41 -7.49 2.57 4.04
CA ALA A 41 -6.50 3.01 5.03
C ALA A 41 -7.17 3.61 6.28
N LEU A 42 -8.26 4.35 6.10
CA LEU A 42 -8.97 5.05 7.17
C LEU A 42 -9.94 4.15 7.96
N SER A 43 -10.52 3.15 7.30
CA SER A 43 -11.43 2.19 7.94
C SER A 43 -10.71 1.08 8.72
N SER A 44 -9.45 0.78 8.37
CA SER A 44 -8.68 -0.27 9.01
C SER A 44 -8.35 0.04 10.48
N SER A 45 -8.78 -0.84 11.40
CA SER A 45 -8.42 -0.76 12.82
C SER A 45 -6.91 -0.93 13.05
N GLY A 46 -6.28 -1.87 12.35
CA GLY A 46 -4.84 -2.14 12.46
C GLY A 46 -3.96 -0.99 11.96
N LEU A 47 -4.48 -0.11 11.09
CA LEU A 47 -3.71 1.02 10.58
C LEU A 47 -3.90 2.31 11.38
N ARG A 48 -4.86 2.40 12.31
CA ARG A 48 -5.19 3.67 13.01
C ARG A 48 -4.00 4.33 13.71
N GLY A 49 -3.09 3.53 14.26
CA GLY A 49 -1.86 4.01 14.92
C GLY A 49 -0.65 4.14 13.99
N ALA A 50 -0.74 3.64 12.76
CA ALA A 50 0.37 3.68 11.82
C ALA A 50 0.63 5.11 11.32
N ALA A 51 1.90 5.39 11.02
CA ALA A 51 2.30 6.60 10.31
C ALA A 51 1.55 6.68 8.96
N PRO A 52 1.18 7.89 8.48
CA PRO A 52 0.37 8.03 7.26
C PRO A 52 0.96 7.33 6.03
N GLU A 53 2.28 7.40 5.85
CA GLU A 53 2.98 6.73 4.75
C GLU A 53 2.90 5.21 4.84
N THR A 54 3.07 4.64 6.03
CA THR A 54 2.89 3.20 6.28
C THR A 54 1.45 2.77 6.02
N ALA A 55 0.47 3.56 6.48
CA ALA A 55 -0.94 3.27 6.26
C ALA A 55 -1.29 3.30 4.76
N ALA A 56 -0.82 4.32 4.03
CA ALA A 56 -1.00 4.43 2.58
C ALA A 56 -0.38 3.23 1.84
N TRP A 57 0.87 2.89 2.15
CA TRP A 57 1.56 1.75 1.52
C TRP A 57 0.85 0.42 1.77
N LEU A 58 0.54 0.10 3.03
CA LEU A 58 -0.09 -1.17 3.37
C LEU A 58 -1.52 -1.28 2.80
N ALA A 59 -2.27 -0.17 2.78
CA ALA A 59 -3.58 -0.14 2.16
C ALA A 59 -3.50 -0.32 0.64
N LEU A 60 -2.55 0.33 -0.03
CA LEU A 60 -2.34 0.22 -1.47
C LEU A 60 -1.96 -1.20 -1.86
N VAL A 61 -0.99 -1.81 -1.15
CA VAL A 61 -0.57 -3.20 -1.39
C VAL A 61 -1.73 -4.17 -1.18
N ALA A 62 -2.50 -3.99 -0.12
CA ALA A 62 -3.67 -4.83 0.12
C ALA A 62 -4.71 -4.66 -1.00
N TYR A 63 -5.04 -3.42 -1.37
CA TYR A 63 -5.98 -3.12 -2.45
C TYR A 63 -5.54 -3.74 -3.78
N ALA A 64 -4.29 -3.50 -4.20
CA ALA A 64 -3.73 -4.06 -5.42
C ALA A 64 -3.78 -5.59 -5.43
N ARG A 65 -3.40 -6.23 -4.31
CA ARG A 65 -3.45 -7.69 -4.18
C ARG A 65 -4.86 -8.24 -4.39
N HIS A 66 -5.87 -7.64 -3.76
CA HIS A 66 -7.23 -8.14 -3.88
C HIS A 66 -7.89 -7.84 -5.23
N VAL A 67 -7.55 -6.71 -5.86
CA VAL A 67 -8.30 -6.20 -7.03
C VAL A 67 -7.62 -6.48 -8.37
N PHE A 68 -6.28 -6.57 -8.39
CA PHE A 68 -5.49 -6.65 -9.62
C PHE A 68 -4.69 -7.96 -9.72
N THR A 69 -4.98 -8.94 -8.86
CA THR A 69 -4.34 -10.25 -8.93
C THR A 69 -5.33 -11.35 -8.58
N ASP A 70 -4.98 -12.60 -8.89
CA ASP A 70 -5.80 -13.79 -8.62
C ASP A 70 -5.79 -14.20 -7.13
N TYR A 71 -5.40 -13.31 -6.22
CA TYR A 71 -5.23 -13.63 -4.79
C TYR A 71 -6.49 -14.21 -4.15
N ASP A 72 -7.64 -13.58 -4.39
CA ASP A 72 -8.91 -14.03 -3.81
C ASP A 72 -9.38 -15.37 -4.43
N ASP A 73 -9.07 -15.60 -5.71
CA ASP A 73 -9.37 -16.86 -6.40
C ASP A 73 -8.50 -18.00 -5.84
N LEU A 74 -7.19 -17.78 -5.64
CA LEU A 74 -6.29 -18.74 -5.00
C LEU A 74 -6.76 -19.11 -3.58
N LEU A 75 -7.22 -18.14 -2.80
CA LEU A 75 -7.80 -18.43 -1.48
C LEU A 75 -9.08 -19.27 -1.59
N ALA A 76 -9.93 -19.01 -2.59
CA ALA A 76 -11.15 -19.78 -2.83
C ALA A 76 -10.85 -21.22 -3.30
N GLU A 77 -9.73 -21.42 -4.00
CA GLU A 77 -9.21 -22.73 -4.41
C GLU A 77 -8.58 -23.53 -3.25
N GLY A 78 -8.38 -22.89 -2.10
CA GLY A 78 -7.89 -23.53 -0.87
C GLY A 78 -6.39 -23.37 -0.63
N TYR A 79 -5.71 -22.50 -1.37
CA TYR A 79 -4.34 -22.11 -1.04
C TYR A 79 -4.31 -21.34 0.29
N ASP A 80 -3.27 -21.56 1.08
CA ASP A 80 -3.01 -20.72 2.24
C ASP A 80 -2.57 -19.31 1.81
N ARG A 81 -2.55 -18.38 2.77
CA ARG A 81 -2.28 -16.96 2.48
C ARG A 81 -0.87 -16.71 1.98
N ASP A 82 0.10 -17.49 2.45
CA ASP A 82 1.51 -17.27 2.14
C ASP A 82 1.82 -17.83 0.76
N SER A 83 1.30 -19.02 0.45
CA SER A 83 1.28 -19.54 -0.92
C SER A 83 0.59 -18.57 -1.89
N ALA A 84 -0.63 -18.10 -1.57
CA ALA A 84 -1.34 -17.16 -2.43
C ALA A 84 -0.60 -15.83 -2.62
N ARG A 85 0.07 -15.31 -1.57
CA ARG A 85 0.90 -14.08 -1.66
C ARG A 85 2.12 -14.30 -2.54
N HIS A 86 2.74 -15.47 -2.46
CA HIS A 86 3.88 -15.85 -3.27
C HIS A 86 3.50 -15.87 -4.76
N PHE A 87 2.41 -16.56 -5.11
CA PHE A 87 1.97 -16.68 -6.51
C PHE A 87 1.66 -15.34 -7.17
N VAL A 88 1.07 -14.40 -6.44
CA VAL A 88 0.68 -13.09 -7.01
C VAL A 88 1.76 -12.02 -6.88
N LEU A 89 2.94 -12.33 -6.33
CA LEU A 89 3.94 -11.33 -5.97
C LEU A 89 4.43 -10.53 -7.17
N ASP A 90 4.69 -11.21 -8.29
CA ASP A 90 5.18 -10.59 -9.52
C ASP A 90 4.11 -9.69 -10.15
N ASP A 91 2.87 -10.15 -10.28
CA ASP A 91 1.75 -9.38 -10.84
C ASP A 91 1.41 -8.16 -9.96
N LEU A 92 1.48 -8.33 -8.64
CA LEU A 92 1.33 -7.25 -7.67
C LEU A 92 2.41 -6.18 -7.86
N ASN A 93 3.69 -6.59 -7.95
CA ASN A 93 4.79 -5.65 -8.14
C ASN A 93 4.76 -4.98 -9.52
N ALA A 94 4.31 -5.68 -10.56
CA ALA A 94 4.08 -5.10 -11.88
C ALA A 94 3.04 -3.99 -11.83
N THR A 95 1.88 -4.26 -11.21
CA THR A 95 0.79 -3.28 -11.03
C THR A 95 1.26 -2.05 -10.24
N LEU A 96 1.95 -2.25 -9.12
CA LEU A 96 2.51 -1.14 -8.33
C LEU A 96 3.53 -0.33 -9.14
N GLY A 97 4.36 -1.00 -9.94
CA GLY A 97 5.30 -0.38 -10.87
C GLY A 97 4.61 0.51 -11.91
N GLU A 98 3.49 0.06 -12.48
CA GLU A 98 2.67 0.84 -13.41
C GLU A 98 2.12 2.13 -12.80
N TRP A 99 1.79 2.12 -11.50
CA TRP A 99 1.39 3.33 -10.78
C TRP A 99 2.56 4.21 -10.33
N GLY A 100 3.80 3.79 -10.59
CA GLY A 100 5.01 4.56 -10.32
C GLY A 100 5.60 4.34 -8.92
N CYS A 101 5.18 3.28 -8.22
CA CYS A 101 5.78 2.90 -6.94
C CYS A 101 7.25 2.55 -7.14
N ARG A 102 8.12 3.20 -6.36
CA ARG A 102 9.56 2.86 -6.30
C ARG A 102 9.86 1.74 -5.31
N ARG A 103 8.97 1.56 -4.34
CA ARG A 103 9.03 0.48 -3.35
C ARG A 103 8.36 -0.76 -3.95
N GLN A 104 8.97 -1.92 -3.76
CA GLN A 104 8.40 -3.22 -4.10
C GLN A 104 8.01 -3.98 -2.84
N VAL A 105 7.11 -4.94 -2.99
CA VAL A 105 6.82 -5.96 -1.98
C VAL A 105 7.88 -7.06 -2.14
N SER A 106 8.58 -7.36 -1.07
CA SER A 106 9.51 -8.50 -0.98
C SER A 106 8.82 -9.67 -0.32
N GLU A 107 9.29 -10.88 -0.64
CA GLU A 107 8.91 -12.12 0.05
C GLU A 107 9.36 -12.14 1.52
N ASP A 108 10.46 -11.44 1.83
CA ASP A 108 11.08 -11.41 3.16
C ASP A 108 10.32 -10.52 4.16
N VAL A 109 9.17 -11.00 4.64
CA VAL A 109 8.62 -10.56 5.93
C VAL A 109 8.13 -11.75 6.75
N GLU A 110 9.02 -12.71 6.98
CA GLU A 110 8.94 -13.62 8.12
C GLU A 110 10.28 -13.63 8.88
N GLU A 111 10.46 -12.69 9.83
CA GLU A 111 11.19 -12.99 11.07
C GLU A 111 10.89 -11.97 12.17
N SER A 112 10.53 -12.50 13.35
CA SER A 112 10.53 -11.92 14.72
C SER A 112 9.42 -10.96 15.18
N ASP A 113 8.49 -11.50 16.01
CA ASP A 113 8.35 -11.08 17.42
C ASP A 113 7.78 -12.23 18.28
N GLU A 114 8.63 -13.23 18.57
CA GLU A 114 8.53 -14.00 19.81
C GLU A 114 9.45 -13.30 20.83
N GLY A 115 8.85 -12.73 21.87
CA GLY A 115 9.51 -12.10 23.01
C GLY A 115 8.56 -11.92 24.18
#